data_AF-A0A1Z5HB27-F1
#
_entry.id   AF-A0A1Z5HB27-F1
#
_cell.length_a   1.000
_cell.length_b   1.000
_cell.length_c   1.000
_cell.angle_alpha   90.00
_cell.angle_beta   90.00
_cell.angle_gamma   90.00
#
_symmetry.space_group_name_H-M   'P 1'
#
loop_
_entity.id
_entity.type
_entity.pdbx_description
1 polymer ?
#
loop_
_entity_poly.entity_id
_entity_poly.type
_entity_poly.pdbx_seq_one_letter_code
_entity_poly.pdbx_strand_id
1 'polypeptide(L)'
;MSYDISLGINDHLSSIEIYDSDCGSVYVNEENELAYEPKLLRFFSRLIEISDELSEKFKFALQGLVSTMPSIPQSYLETPSGKWLRTIKHDTASTITDETCQWNDEYKQSLEALVVRLNTPDLATEATKLKKVKVKVDELIKSFRNWENKLGVDNCSAYLDKKKDSVTKGKAATKYAKSIFEQIPLTGVGEGIWSLMWDHARAYSKQVCYPETEFPNVTDGSVCVLCQQPLNEEAKQKLIQFESFVKGELELAAKKSTYELAVCESSLSDTPDEELISTIVVAANLDDVLTPLVMNLRMAIENAAGKLLKAEVDKEFESGIDFSIIPQLEKISIELEISVKQLEEDAKKDNRPSLVKQKQARHATSRNSGTPVAIIRSPTQRIGDAPAALRPPQTEHKAAQSWLPQMALRLFGIKF
;
A
#
# COMPACT_ATOMS: atom_id res chain seq x y z
N MET A 1 -28.46 37.32 -84.07
CA MET A 1 -29.05 36.39 -83.09
C MET A 1 -30.45 36.06 -83.56
N SER A 2 -30.70 34.81 -83.98
CA SER A 2 -32.05 34.34 -84.32
C SER A 2 -32.74 33.91 -83.04
N TYR A 3 -33.94 34.45 -82.76
CA TYR A 3 -34.77 34.07 -81.62
C TYR A 3 -35.62 32.85 -82.01
N ASP A 4 -35.61 31.80 -81.18
CA ASP A 4 -36.38 30.57 -81.39
C ASP A 4 -37.36 30.40 -80.22
N ILE A 5 -38.65 30.37 -80.53
CA ILE A 5 -39.78 30.34 -79.58
C ILE A 5 -39.82 28.99 -78.83
N SER A 6 -39.24 27.94 -79.40
CA SER A 6 -39.24 26.59 -78.80
C SER A 6 -38.29 26.44 -77.60
N LEU A 7 -37.37 27.39 -77.40
CA LEU A 7 -36.39 27.37 -76.31
C LEU A 7 -36.92 27.92 -74.97
N GLY A 8 -38.19 28.33 -74.91
CA GLY A 8 -38.81 28.85 -73.69
C GLY A 8 -38.36 30.27 -73.33
N ILE A 9 -38.63 30.68 -72.09
CA ILE A 9 -38.33 32.04 -71.60
C ILE A 9 -36.81 32.22 -71.51
N ASN A 10 -36.28 33.28 -72.11
CA ASN A 10 -34.88 33.65 -71.96
C ASN A 10 -34.66 34.28 -70.58
N ASP A 11 -33.88 33.64 -69.72
CA ASP A 11 -33.60 34.10 -68.34
C ASP A 11 -33.09 35.55 -68.27
N HIS A 12 -32.34 36.02 -69.28
CA HIS A 12 -31.82 37.38 -69.33
C HIS A 12 -32.87 38.44 -69.71
N LEU A 13 -34.00 38.04 -70.29
CA LEU A 13 -35.10 38.91 -70.69
C LEU A 13 -36.36 38.71 -69.83
N SER A 14 -36.33 37.77 -68.88
CA SER A 14 -37.43 37.45 -67.96
C SER A 14 -37.92 38.63 -67.10
N SER A 15 -37.12 39.68 -66.97
CA SER A 15 -37.46 40.90 -66.24
C SER A 15 -37.98 42.06 -67.11
N ILE A 16 -38.11 41.85 -68.43
CA ILE A 16 -38.56 42.87 -69.39
C ILE A 16 -39.92 42.45 -69.93
N GLU A 17 -40.96 43.17 -69.52
CA GLU A 17 -42.31 43.02 -70.08
C GLU A 17 -42.47 43.95 -71.27
N ILE A 18 -42.84 43.40 -72.43
CA ILE A 18 -43.10 44.17 -73.65
C ILE A 18 -44.60 44.45 -73.73
N TYR A 19 -44.95 45.73 -73.76
CA TYR A 19 -46.34 46.19 -73.77
C TYR A 19 -46.76 46.55 -75.21
N ASP A 20 -47.82 45.91 -75.71
CA ASP A 20 -48.51 46.27 -76.95
C ASP A 20 -49.96 46.66 -76.65
N SER A 21 -50.60 47.41 -77.55
CA SER A 21 -51.98 47.89 -77.45
C SER A 21 -52.97 46.74 -77.23
N ASP A 22 -52.72 45.56 -77.80
CA ASP A 22 -53.57 44.38 -77.62
C ASP A 22 -53.48 43.82 -76.18
N CYS A 23 -52.30 43.87 -75.56
CA CYS A 23 -52.07 43.43 -74.17
C CYS A 23 -52.77 44.31 -73.14
N GLY A 24 -53.01 45.59 -73.46
CA GLY A 24 -53.68 46.54 -72.55
C GLY A 24 -55.12 46.15 -72.20
N SER A 25 -55.81 45.42 -73.09
CA SER A 25 -57.19 44.98 -72.86
C SER A 25 -57.31 43.89 -71.79
N VAL A 26 -56.27 43.05 -71.63
CA VAL A 26 -56.22 41.94 -70.68
C VAL A 26 -55.95 42.43 -69.25
N TYR A 27 -55.10 43.46 -69.09
CA TYR A 27 -54.80 44.04 -67.77
C TYR A 27 -55.95 44.84 -67.15
N VAL A 28 -56.90 45.33 -67.95
CA VAL A 28 -58.01 46.19 -67.50
C VAL A 28 -59.30 45.41 -67.26
N ASN A 29 -59.55 44.34 -68.02
CA ASN A 29 -60.86 43.67 -68.04
C ASN A 29 -60.90 42.32 -67.32
N GLU A 30 -59.76 41.68 -67.05
CA GLU A 30 -59.71 40.36 -66.40
C GLU A 30 -59.10 40.46 -64.99
N GLU A 31 -59.65 39.72 -64.02
CA GLU A 31 -59.05 39.58 -62.68
C GLU A 31 -57.75 38.79 -62.80
N ASN A 32 -56.65 39.50 -63.05
CA ASN A 32 -55.33 38.91 -63.14
C ASN A 32 -54.71 38.79 -61.74
N GLU A 33 -54.16 37.61 -61.43
CA GLU A 33 -53.23 37.48 -60.31
C GLU A 33 -52.07 38.45 -60.53
N LEU A 34 -51.72 39.23 -59.50
CA LEU A 34 -50.63 40.21 -59.54
C LEU A 34 -49.33 39.53 -59.99
N ALA A 35 -49.00 39.61 -61.28
CA ALA A 35 -47.81 38.99 -61.87
C ALA A 35 -46.50 39.58 -61.35
N TYR A 36 -46.57 40.79 -60.77
CA TYR A 36 -45.44 41.50 -60.20
C TYR A 36 -45.58 41.61 -58.68
N GLU A 37 -44.80 40.84 -57.96
CA GLU A 37 -44.58 41.03 -56.52
C GLU A 37 -43.49 42.11 -56.33
N PRO A 38 -43.81 43.27 -55.73
CA PRO A 38 -42.81 44.27 -55.38
C PRO A 38 -41.70 43.64 -54.53
N LYS A 39 -40.44 44.01 -54.78
CA LYS A 39 -39.26 43.49 -54.06
C LYS A 39 -39.41 43.51 -52.53
N LEU A 40 -40.11 44.51 -52.01
CA LEU A 40 -40.38 44.64 -50.57
C LEU A 40 -41.34 43.56 -50.05
N LEU A 41 -42.40 43.22 -50.80
CA LEU A 41 -43.32 42.14 -50.43
C LEU A 41 -42.64 40.77 -50.57
N ARG A 42 -41.86 40.56 -51.63
CA ARG A 42 -41.07 39.34 -51.82
C ARG A 42 -40.07 39.10 -50.68
N PHE A 43 -39.51 40.17 -50.13
CA PHE A 43 -38.66 40.09 -48.95
C PHE A 43 -39.44 39.59 -47.72
N PHE A 44 -40.65 40.08 -47.47
CA PHE A 44 -41.50 39.61 -46.37
C PHE A 44 -41.92 38.16 -46.56
N SER A 45 -42.36 37.78 -47.76
CA SER A 45 -42.71 36.39 -48.12
C SER A 45 -41.53 35.44 -47.85
N ARG A 46 -40.33 35.82 -48.28
CA ARG A 46 -39.11 35.03 -48.03
C ARG A 46 -38.72 34.96 -46.56
N LEU A 47 -38.95 36.02 -45.80
CA LEU A 47 -38.69 36.05 -44.36
C LEU A 47 -39.63 35.09 -43.61
N ILE A 48 -40.90 35.04 -44.01
CA ILE A 48 -41.89 34.10 -43.45
C ILE A 48 -41.46 32.66 -43.73
N GLU A 49 -41.12 32.33 -44.99
CA GLU A 49 -40.64 30.99 -45.37
C GLU A 49 -39.43 30.54 -44.53
N ILE A 50 -38.44 31.42 -44.36
CA ILE A 50 -37.24 31.11 -43.56
C ILE A 50 -37.59 30.93 -42.09
N SER A 51 -38.49 31.77 -41.55
CA SER A 51 -38.95 31.65 -40.17
C SER A 51 -39.69 30.32 -39.94
N ASP A 52 -40.52 29.89 -40.89
CA ASP A 52 -41.24 28.62 -40.82
C ASP A 52 -40.29 27.43 -40.91
N GLU A 53 -39.29 27.49 -41.81
CA GLU A 53 -38.25 26.45 -41.91
C GLU A 53 -37.45 26.33 -40.60
N LEU A 54 -37.10 27.46 -39.98
CA LEU A 54 -36.41 27.49 -38.69
C LEU A 54 -37.28 26.91 -37.57
N SER A 55 -38.57 27.26 -37.56
CA SER A 55 -39.56 26.75 -36.60
C SER A 55 -39.71 25.22 -36.71
N GLU A 56 -39.82 24.68 -37.92
CA GLU A 56 -39.89 23.23 -38.15
C GLU A 56 -38.61 22.51 -37.71
N LYS A 57 -37.43 23.09 -37.98
CA LYS A 57 -36.15 22.54 -37.49
C LYS A 57 -36.09 22.53 -35.95
N PHE A 58 -36.57 23.58 -35.29
CA PHE A 58 -36.64 23.60 -33.83
C PHE A 58 -37.65 22.59 -33.27
N LYS A 59 -38.84 22.46 -33.87
CA LYS A 59 -39.82 21.44 -33.47
C LYS A 59 -39.24 20.03 -33.61
N PHE A 60 -38.56 19.74 -34.72
CA PHE A 60 -37.91 18.45 -34.94
C PHE A 60 -36.81 18.19 -33.91
N ALA A 61 -35.95 19.19 -33.64
CA ALA A 61 -34.90 19.08 -32.61
C ALA A 61 -35.49 18.87 -31.21
N LEU A 62 -36.59 19.54 -30.88
CA LEU A 62 -37.31 19.39 -29.61
C LEU A 62 -37.96 18.01 -29.47
N GLN A 63 -38.54 17.45 -30.54
CA GLN A 63 -39.09 16.09 -30.53
C GLN A 63 -38.00 15.03 -30.33
N GLY A 64 -36.77 15.29 -30.80
CA GLY A 64 -35.61 14.42 -30.57
C GLY A 64 -35.03 14.48 -29.15
N LEU A 65 -35.42 15.48 -28.33
CA LEU A 65 -34.97 15.61 -26.96
C LEU A 65 -35.84 14.77 -26.03
N VAL A 66 -35.36 13.59 -25.67
CA VAL A 66 -35.99 12.73 -24.67
C VAL A 66 -35.75 13.32 -23.27
N SER A 67 -36.75 14.03 -22.74
CA SER A 67 -36.76 14.58 -21.38
C SER A 67 -37.33 13.59 -20.36
N THR A 68 -36.86 12.34 -20.39
CA THR A 68 -37.27 11.31 -19.43
C THR A 68 -36.06 10.85 -18.63
N MET A 69 -36.20 10.84 -17.31
CA MET A 69 -35.17 10.30 -16.42
C MET A 69 -34.98 8.80 -16.71
N PRO A 70 -33.72 8.30 -16.81
CA PRO A 70 -33.45 6.88 -17.00
C PRO A 70 -34.06 6.01 -15.89
N SER A 71 -34.59 4.84 -16.24
CA SER A 71 -35.14 3.90 -15.26
C SER A 71 -34.03 3.27 -14.41
N ILE A 72 -34.17 3.31 -13.09
CA ILE A 72 -33.24 2.67 -12.14
C ILE A 72 -33.67 1.22 -11.93
N PRO A 73 -32.78 0.22 -12.04
CA PRO A 73 -33.12 -1.17 -11.75
C PRO A 73 -33.58 -1.34 -10.29
N GLN A 74 -34.55 -2.22 -10.05
CA GLN A 74 -35.21 -2.42 -8.75
C GLN A 74 -34.22 -2.70 -7.61
N SER A 75 -33.12 -3.41 -7.89
CA SER A 75 -32.07 -3.75 -6.94
C SER A 75 -31.31 -2.54 -6.37
N TYR A 76 -31.34 -1.40 -7.07
CA TYR A 76 -30.59 -0.20 -6.67
C TYR A 76 -31.47 0.91 -6.09
N LEU A 77 -32.81 0.79 -6.15
CA LEU A 77 -33.73 1.84 -5.71
C LEU A 77 -33.54 2.26 -4.26
N GLU A 78 -33.27 1.28 -3.38
CA GLU A 78 -33.11 1.51 -1.94
C GLU A 78 -31.70 1.89 -1.52
N THR A 79 -30.74 1.86 -2.46
CA THR A 79 -29.36 2.30 -2.18
C THR A 79 -29.31 3.83 -2.02
N PRO A 80 -28.33 4.36 -1.28
CA PRO A 80 -28.13 5.81 -1.16
C PRO A 80 -28.06 6.52 -2.52
N SER A 81 -27.35 5.92 -3.49
CA SER A 81 -27.22 6.44 -4.85
C SER A 81 -28.54 6.41 -5.62
N GLY A 82 -29.33 5.34 -5.49
CA GLY A 82 -30.66 5.25 -6.11
C GLY A 82 -31.69 6.20 -5.48
N LYS A 83 -31.56 6.51 -4.20
CA LYS A 83 -32.35 7.57 -3.52
C LYS A 83 -31.94 8.95 -4.01
N TRP A 84 -30.63 9.23 -4.04
CA TRP A 84 -30.09 10.50 -4.51
C TRP A 84 -30.43 10.80 -5.98
N LEU A 85 -30.29 9.82 -6.88
CA LEU A 85 -30.62 9.98 -8.30
C LEU A 85 -32.08 10.40 -8.53
N ARG A 86 -33.02 9.96 -7.67
CA ARG A 86 -34.43 10.37 -7.69
C ARG A 86 -34.66 11.81 -7.17
N THR A 87 -33.71 12.37 -6.45
CA THR A 87 -33.79 13.75 -5.94
C THR A 87 -33.24 14.80 -6.91
N ILE A 88 -32.53 14.37 -7.96
CA ILE A 88 -31.93 15.28 -8.95
C ILE A 88 -33.03 15.99 -9.73
N LYS A 89 -32.87 17.31 -9.85
CA LYS A 89 -33.75 18.21 -10.59
C LYS A 89 -32.94 18.96 -11.65
N HIS A 90 -33.65 19.67 -12.53
CA HIS A 90 -33.05 20.46 -13.61
C HIS A 90 -32.12 21.59 -13.13
N ASP A 91 -32.23 22.01 -11.87
CA ASP A 91 -31.48 23.08 -11.22
C ASP A 91 -30.37 22.57 -10.28
N THR A 92 -30.15 21.25 -10.22
CA THR A 92 -29.10 20.66 -9.38
C THR A 92 -27.71 21.07 -9.91
N ALA A 93 -26.91 21.66 -9.04
CA ALA A 93 -25.57 22.14 -9.39
C ALA A 93 -24.65 20.99 -9.85
N SER A 94 -23.84 21.23 -10.87
CA SER A 94 -22.88 20.26 -11.39
C SER A 94 -21.85 19.84 -10.34
N THR A 95 -21.46 20.75 -9.43
CA THR A 95 -20.52 20.47 -8.33
C THR A 95 -21.02 19.38 -7.38
N ILE A 96 -22.30 19.41 -7.00
CA ILE A 96 -22.92 18.38 -6.14
C ILE A 96 -22.95 17.02 -6.85
N THR A 97 -23.17 17.05 -8.17
CA THR A 97 -23.19 15.84 -9.01
C THR A 97 -21.80 15.22 -9.08
N ASP A 98 -20.79 16.05 -9.32
CA ASP A 98 -19.40 15.61 -9.42
C ASP A 98 -18.92 15.03 -8.09
N GLU A 99 -19.17 15.70 -6.96
CA GLU A 99 -18.85 15.21 -5.61
C GLU A 99 -19.51 13.86 -5.29
N THR A 100 -20.82 13.73 -5.56
CA THR A 100 -21.56 12.50 -5.22
C THR A 100 -21.20 11.32 -6.12
N CYS A 101 -20.76 11.60 -7.35
CA CYS A 101 -20.34 10.58 -8.33
C CYS A 101 -18.83 10.28 -8.29
N GLN A 102 -18.09 10.79 -7.30
CA GLN A 102 -16.65 10.49 -7.17
C GLN A 102 -16.43 9.00 -6.90
N TRP A 103 -15.65 8.37 -7.77
CA TRP A 103 -15.15 7.02 -7.59
C TRP A 103 -13.64 7.08 -7.44
N ASN A 104 -13.17 6.81 -6.22
CA ASN A 104 -11.75 6.77 -5.86
C ASN A 104 -11.30 5.31 -5.62
N ASP A 105 -10.00 5.11 -5.51
CA ASP A 105 -9.42 3.77 -5.32
C ASP A 105 -9.85 3.13 -3.99
N GLU A 106 -10.15 3.93 -2.97
CA GLU A 106 -10.70 3.46 -1.69
C GLU A 106 -12.06 2.77 -1.87
N TYR A 107 -12.96 3.34 -2.68
CA TYR A 107 -14.25 2.70 -2.97
C TYR A 107 -14.09 1.40 -3.77
N LYS A 108 -13.10 1.34 -4.67
CA LYS A 108 -12.77 0.12 -5.40
C LYS A 108 -12.26 -0.98 -4.48
N GLN A 109 -11.27 -0.69 -3.63
CA GLN A 109 -10.73 -1.62 -2.65
C GLN A 109 -11.81 -2.10 -1.66
N SER A 110 -12.69 -1.18 -1.21
CA SER A 110 -13.83 -1.53 -0.35
C SER A 110 -14.81 -2.49 -1.03
N LEU A 111 -15.11 -2.29 -2.32
CA LEU A 111 -15.98 -3.19 -3.09
C LEU A 111 -15.33 -4.56 -3.26
N GLU A 112 -14.05 -4.62 -3.62
CA GLU A 112 -13.29 -5.86 -3.77
C GLU A 112 -13.23 -6.64 -2.45
N ALA A 113 -12.95 -5.97 -1.33
CA ALA A 113 -12.96 -6.56 0.00
C ALA A 113 -14.34 -7.12 0.39
N LEU A 114 -15.44 -6.43 0.04
CA LEU A 114 -16.80 -6.91 0.25
C LEU A 114 -17.12 -8.14 -0.60
N VAL A 115 -16.66 -8.19 -1.84
CA VAL A 115 -16.83 -9.34 -2.73
C VAL A 115 -16.08 -10.56 -2.17
N VAL A 116 -14.83 -10.38 -1.75
CA VAL A 116 -14.04 -11.45 -1.12
C VAL A 116 -14.75 -11.97 0.13
N ARG A 117 -15.15 -11.08 1.05
CA ARG A 117 -15.89 -11.46 2.28
C ARG A 117 -17.17 -12.23 2.00
N LEU A 118 -17.96 -11.83 1.01
CA LEU A 118 -19.21 -12.53 0.65
C LEU A 118 -18.94 -13.92 0.05
N ASN A 119 -17.83 -14.07 -0.67
CA ASN A 119 -17.45 -15.34 -1.29
C ASN A 119 -16.74 -16.29 -0.32
N THR A 120 -16.20 -15.78 0.80
CA THR A 120 -15.61 -16.63 1.85
C THR A 120 -16.70 -17.47 2.52
N PRO A 121 -16.61 -18.81 2.46
CA PRO A 121 -17.66 -19.70 2.98
C PRO A 121 -17.76 -19.62 4.51
N ASP A 122 -16.62 -19.53 5.20
CA ASP A 122 -16.54 -19.42 6.65
C ASP A 122 -15.59 -18.28 7.08
N LEU A 123 -16.20 -17.19 7.55
CA LEU A 123 -15.51 -16.00 8.01
C LEU A 123 -14.74 -16.24 9.32
N ALA A 124 -15.19 -17.20 10.14
CA ALA A 124 -14.54 -17.50 11.41
C ALA A 124 -13.21 -18.23 11.19
N THR A 125 -13.17 -19.23 10.30
CA THR A 125 -11.91 -19.88 9.95
C THR A 125 -10.94 -18.92 9.28
N GLU A 126 -11.40 -18.02 8.41
CA GLU A 126 -10.53 -17.01 7.79
C GLU A 126 -9.95 -16.02 8.82
N ALA A 127 -10.77 -15.55 9.77
CA ALA A 127 -10.28 -14.74 10.89
C ALA A 127 -9.20 -15.48 11.70
N THR A 128 -9.38 -16.78 11.97
CA THR A 128 -8.36 -17.56 12.68
C THR A 128 -7.06 -17.72 11.89
N LYS A 129 -7.11 -17.82 10.56
CA LYS A 129 -5.90 -17.86 9.72
C LYS A 129 -5.16 -16.53 9.78
N LEU A 130 -5.85 -15.41 9.52
CA LEU A 130 -5.23 -14.08 9.59
C LEU A 130 -4.67 -13.76 10.98
N LYS A 131 -5.33 -14.25 12.05
CA LYS A 131 -4.81 -14.12 13.42
C LYS A 131 -3.48 -14.87 13.61
N LYS A 132 -3.35 -16.07 13.06
CA LYS A 132 -2.07 -16.82 13.08
C LYS A 132 -0.97 -16.09 12.30
N VAL A 133 -1.32 -15.55 11.13
CA VAL A 133 -0.40 -14.74 10.31
C VAL A 133 0.08 -13.51 11.09
N LYS A 134 -0.85 -12.77 11.72
CA LYS A 134 -0.51 -11.60 12.55
C LYS A 134 0.48 -11.97 13.67
N VAL A 135 0.23 -13.05 14.41
CA VAL A 135 1.13 -13.51 15.48
C VAL A 135 2.54 -13.75 14.94
N LYS A 136 2.65 -14.33 13.74
CA LYS A 136 3.93 -14.58 13.09
C LYS A 136 4.64 -13.29 12.65
N VAL A 137 3.90 -12.32 12.12
CA VAL A 137 4.44 -10.98 11.80
C VAL A 137 4.90 -10.26 13.07
N ASP A 138 4.15 -10.33 14.16
CA ASP A 138 4.53 -9.76 15.46
C ASP A 138 5.79 -10.42 16.04
N GLU A 139 5.94 -11.73 15.90
CA GLU A 139 7.16 -12.47 16.26
C GLU A 139 8.37 -12.00 15.42
N LEU A 140 8.18 -11.80 14.11
CA LEU A 140 9.22 -11.28 13.22
C LEU A 140 9.64 -9.85 13.60
N ILE A 141 8.69 -8.96 13.87
CA ILE A 141 8.95 -7.59 14.33
C ILE A 141 9.76 -7.61 15.63
N LYS A 142 9.34 -8.43 16.62
CA LYS A 142 10.07 -8.58 17.88
C LYS A 142 11.50 -9.09 17.66
N SER A 143 11.68 -10.05 16.77
CA SER A 143 13.00 -10.56 16.40
C SER A 143 13.88 -9.45 15.82
N PHE A 144 13.38 -8.67 14.85
CA PHE A 144 14.14 -7.55 14.27
C PHE A 144 14.42 -6.43 15.27
N ARG A 145 13.49 -6.08 16.14
CA ARG A 145 13.73 -5.10 17.23
C ARG A 145 14.80 -5.60 18.22
N ASN A 146 14.80 -6.89 18.53
CA ASN A 146 15.85 -7.48 19.36
C ASN A 146 17.23 -7.39 18.68
N TRP A 147 17.28 -7.59 17.36
CA TRP A 147 18.51 -7.44 16.57
C TRP A 147 18.96 -5.98 16.41
N GLU A 148 18.02 -5.05 16.23
CA GLU A 148 18.28 -3.61 16.26
C GLU A 148 18.95 -3.19 17.58
N ASN A 149 18.43 -3.71 18.70
CA ASN A 149 19.04 -3.50 20.01
C ASN A 149 20.43 -4.16 20.11
N LYS A 150 20.55 -5.46 19.80
CA LYS A 150 21.84 -6.20 19.88
C LYS A 150 22.95 -5.57 19.05
N LEU A 151 22.62 -5.06 17.86
CA LEU A 151 23.55 -4.45 16.91
C LEU A 151 23.59 -2.92 17.00
N GLY A 152 22.98 -2.35 18.05
CA GLY A 152 23.13 -0.95 18.41
C GLY A 152 24.56 -0.66 18.90
N VAL A 153 25.00 0.58 18.73
CA VAL A 153 26.37 1.03 19.04
C VAL A 153 26.76 0.67 20.48
N ASP A 154 25.90 0.94 21.45
CA ASP A 154 26.14 0.68 22.87
C ASP A 154 26.26 -0.82 23.20
N ASN A 155 25.49 -1.68 22.55
CA ASN A 155 25.56 -3.12 22.79
C ASN A 155 26.73 -3.77 22.05
N CYS A 156 27.10 -3.24 20.88
CA CYS A 156 28.31 -3.66 20.18
C CYS A 156 29.56 -3.30 20.99
N SER A 157 29.63 -2.08 21.54
CA SER A 157 30.74 -1.67 22.41
C SER A 157 30.77 -2.49 23.70
N ALA A 158 29.62 -2.71 24.36
CA ALA A 158 29.55 -3.56 25.54
C ALA A 158 29.98 -5.01 25.27
N TYR A 159 29.67 -5.55 24.09
CA TYR A 159 30.17 -6.88 23.67
C TYR A 159 31.69 -6.88 23.49
N LEU A 160 32.26 -5.87 22.83
CA LEU A 160 33.70 -5.74 22.65
C LEU A 160 34.43 -5.56 23.99
N ASP A 161 33.84 -4.82 24.93
CA ASP A 161 34.35 -4.67 26.29
C ASP A 161 34.34 -6.00 27.05
N LYS A 162 33.28 -6.80 26.92
CA LYS A 162 33.26 -8.17 27.47
C LYS A 162 34.33 -9.06 26.85
N LYS A 163 34.55 -8.95 25.54
CA LYS A 163 35.63 -9.66 24.84
C LYS A 163 37.00 -9.23 25.35
N LYS A 164 37.19 -7.93 25.59
CA LYS A 164 38.41 -7.35 26.19
C LYS A 164 38.66 -7.85 27.60
N ASP A 165 37.63 -7.82 28.41
CA ASP A 165 37.66 -8.25 29.79
C ASP A 165 37.98 -9.75 29.90
N SER A 166 37.35 -10.58 29.05
CA SER A 166 37.63 -12.01 28.94
C SER A 166 39.10 -12.29 28.58
N VAL A 167 39.62 -11.62 27.55
CA VAL A 167 41.04 -11.75 27.14
C VAL A 167 41.98 -11.27 28.25
N THR A 168 41.67 -10.16 28.90
CA THR A 168 42.53 -9.55 29.93
C THR A 168 42.57 -10.40 31.20
N LYS A 169 41.40 -10.83 31.70
CA LYS A 169 41.29 -11.73 32.86
C LYS A 169 41.89 -13.09 32.57
N GLY A 170 41.68 -13.64 31.38
CA GLY A 170 42.32 -14.89 30.95
C GLY A 170 43.84 -14.80 30.98
N LYS A 171 44.42 -13.73 30.38
CA LYS A 171 45.88 -13.48 30.43
C LYS A 171 46.40 -13.32 31.86
N ALA A 172 45.67 -12.60 32.71
CA ALA A 172 46.04 -12.41 34.11
C ALA A 172 46.04 -13.73 34.89
N ALA A 173 44.99 -14.55 34.73
CA ALA A 173 44.89 -15.87 35.34
C ALA A 173 46.00 -16.81 34.85
N THR A 174 46.27 -16.86 33.53
CA THR A 174 47.39 -17.66 32.98
C THR A 174 48.75 -17.19 33.51
N LYS A 175 48.97 -15.88 33.63
CA LYS A 175 50.23 -15.35 34.17
C LYS A 175 50.40 -15.71 35.65
N TYR A 176 49.32 -15.62 36.43
CA TYR A 176 49.31 -16.04 37.82
C TYR A 176 49.56 -17.54 37.96
N ALA A 177 48.89 -18.37 37.15
CA ALA A 177 49.12 -19.82 37.09
C ALA A 177 50.60 -20.14 36.81
N LYS A 178 51.19 -19.50 35.80
CA LYS A 178 52.62 -19.68 35.49
C LYS A 178 53.53 -19.35 36.66
N SER A 179 53.23 -18.31 37.44
CA SER A 179 54.05 -17.94 38.61
C SER A 179 53.98 -18.96 39.76
N ILE A 180 52.87 -19.69 39.89
CA ILE A 180 52.71 -20.73 40.92
C ILE A 180 53.30 -22.06 40.44
N PHE A 181 53.18 -22.36 39.14
CA PHE A 181 53.44 -23.67 38.57
C PHE A 181 54.73 -23.77 37.76
N GLU A 182 55.61 -22.76 37.82
CA GLU A 182 56.86 -22.69 37.02
C GLU A 182 57.81 -23.88 37.28
N GLN A 183 57.74 -24.47 38.47
CA GLN A 183 58.58 -25.60 38.88
C GLN A 183 57.87 -26.97 38.73
N ILE A 184 56.69 -27.01 38.11
CA ILE A 184 55.93 -28.25 37.94
C ILE A 184 56.35 -28.97 36.65
N PRO A 185 56.63 -30.28 36.71
CA PRO A 185 57.17 -31.03 35.57
C PRO A 185 56.20 -31.23 34.41
N LEU A 186 54.89 -31.02 34.63
CA LEU A 186 53.85 -31.23 33.63
C LEU A 186 53.39 -29.90 33.03
N THR A 187 53.40 -29.82 31.71
CA THR A 187 52.79 -28.73 30.95
C THR A 187 51.26 -28.76 31.05
N GLY A 188 50.64 -27.58 31.03
CA GLY A 188 49.18 -27.44 31.08
C GLY A 188 48.56 -27.43 32.49
N VAL A 189 49.36 -27.54 33.55
CA VAL A 189 48.88 -27.36 34.92
C VAL A 189 48.45 -25.91 35.14
N GLY A 190 47.22 -25.72 35.62
CA GLY A 190 46.57 -24.41 35.73
C GLY A 190 45.79 -23.96 34.49
N GLU A 191 45.80 -24.72 33.40
CA GLU A 191 44.95 -24.45 32.23
C GLU A 191 43.53 -25.02 32.40
N GLY A 192 42.61 -24.64 31.52
CA GLY A 192 41.18 -24.97 31.64
C GLY A 192 40.87 -26.47 31.76
N ILE A 193 41.55 -27.33 30.99
CA ILE A 193 41.34 -28.79 31.02
C ILE A 193 41.78 -29.36 32.37
N TRP A 194 42.94 -28.93 32.88
CA TRP A 194 43.45 -29.37 34.17
C TRP A 194 42.56 -28.86 35.32
N SER A 195 42.08 -27.61 35.23
CA SER A 195 41.17 -26.99 36.20
C SER A 195 39.84 -27.75 36.29
N LEU A 196 39.30 -28.19 35.15
CA LEU A 196 38.09 -29.02 35.09
C LEU A 196 38.30 -30.40 35.73
N MET A 197 39.42 -31.07 35.42
CA MET A 197 39.80 -32.32 36.08
C MET A 197 39.89 -32.14 37.60
N TRP A 198 40.48 -31.03 38.05
CA TRP A 198 40.61 -30.71 39.47
C TRP A 198 39.25 -30.48 40.14
N ASP A 199 38.33 -29.76 39.47
CA ASP A 199 36.97 -29.55 39.96
C ASP A 199 36.19 -30.88 40.07
N HIS A 200 36.37 -31.81 39.13
CA HIS A 200 35.79 -33.16 39.22
C HIS A 200 36.41 -34.00 40.34
N ALA A 201 37.73 -33.90 40.55
CA ALA A 201 38.40 -34.56 41.67
C ALA A 201 37.89 -34.02 43.02
N ARG A 202 37.68 -32.71 43.12
CA ARG A 202 37.05 -32.07 44.28
C ARG A 202 35.64 -32.60 44.51
N ALA A 203 34.82 -32.69 43.46
CA ALA A 203 33.47 -33.22 43.55
C ALA A 203 33.46 -34.67 44.03
N TYR A 204 34.30 -35.53 43.44
CA TYR A 204 34.45 -36.93 43.85
C TYR A 204 34.89 -37.06 45.32
N SER A 205 35.87 -36.27 45.74
CA SER A 205 36.32 -36.23 47.14
C SER A 205 35.18 -35.87 48.08
N LYS A 206 34.45 -34.78 47.81
CA LYS A 206 33.40 -34.28 48.70
C LYS A 206 32.10 -35.10 48.66
N GLN A 207 31.81 -35.78 47.56
CA GLN A 207 30.54 -36.49 47.39
C GLN A 207 30.66 -37.99 47.71
N VAL A 208 31.86 -38.57 47.55
CA VAL A 208 32.03 -40.04 47.63
C VAL A 208 33.08 -40.44 48.66
N CYS A 209 34.32 -39.95 48.55
CA CYS A 209 35.43 -40.47 49.37
C CYS A 209 35.48 -39.90 50.78
N TYR A 210 35.34 -38.59 50.91
CA TYR A 210 35.53 -37.86 52.16
C TYR A 210 34.49 -36.74 52.34
N PRO A 211 33.21 -37.08 52.60
CA PRO A 211 32.14 -36.08 52.69
C PRO A 211 32.29 -35.07 53.83
N GLU A 212 32.89 -35.49 54.94
CA GLU A 212 33.05 -34.69 56.16
C GLU A 212 34.36 -33.88 56.20
N THR A 213 35.14 -33.87 55.12
CA THR A 213 36.43 -33.16 55.08
C THR A 213 36.49 -32.16 53.94
N GLU A 214 37.14 -31.02 54.16
CA GLU A 214 37.42 -30.08 53.09
C GLU A 214 38.41 -30.66 52.08
N PHE A 215 38.24 -30.28 50.81
CA PHE A 215 39.15 -30.66 49.74
C PHE A 215 40.22 -29.58 49.56
N PRO A 216 41.51 -29.96 49.41
CA PRO A 216 42.04 -31.33 49.45
C PRO A 216 42.15 -31.88 50.87
N ASN A 217 41.85 -33.17 51.06
CA ASN A 217 42.09 -33.85 52.33
C ASN A 217 43.60 -34.05 52.53
N VAL A 218 44.16 -33.30 53.48
CA VAL A 218 45.60 -33.32 53.83
C VAL A 218 45.86 -33.85 55.24
N THR A 219 44.89 -34.53 55.86
CA THR A 219 45.07 -35.13 57.19
C THR A 219 46.14 -36.21 57.18
N ASP A 220 46.60 -36.62 58.35
CA ASP A 220 47.59 -37.70 58.44
C ASP A 220 47.02 -39.03 57.89
N GLY A 221 47.84 -39.77 57.15
CA GLY A 221 47.41 -40.97 56.41
C GLY A 221 46.48 -40.73 55.21
N SER A 222 46.25 -39.48 54.80
CA SER A 222 45.40 -39.15 53.64
C SER A 222 45.91 -39.77 52.33
N VAL A 223 44.98 -40.18 51.47
CA VAL A 223 45.24 -40.79 50.16
C VAL A 223 44.73 -39.86 49.06
N CYS A 224 45.59 -39.63 48.05
CA CYS A 224 45.27 -38.79 46.89
C CYS A 224 44.11 -39.37 46.08
N VAL A 225 43.06 -38.59 45.83
CA VAL A 225 41.88 -39.04 45.06
C VAL A 225 42.15 -39.24 43.56
N LEU A 226 43.26 -38.70 43.05
CA LEU A 226 43.64 -38.81 41.64
C LEU A 226 44.54 -40.03 41.36
N CYS A 227 45.58 -40.25 42.18
CA CYS A 227 46.56 -41.32 41.98
C CYS A 227 46.49 -42.47 43.00
N GLN A 228 45.62 -42.36 44.02
CA GLN A 228 45.40 -43.36 45.07
C GLN A 228 46.64 -43.70 45.92
N GLN A 229 47.63 -42.82 45.97
CA GLN A 229 48.83 -42.98 46.79
C GLN A 229 48.73 -42.19 48.12
N PRO A 230 49.37 -42.66 49.21
CA PRO A 230 49.50 -41.88 50.44
C PRO A 230 50.22 -40.55 50.18
N LEU A 231 49.71 -39.47 50.79
CA LEU A 231 50.25 -38.12 50.60
C LEU A 231 51.41 -37.85 51.56
N ASN A 232 52.59 -37.58 51.00
CA ASN A 232 53.71 -36.99 51.74
C ASN A 232 53.52 -35.47 51.90
N GLU A 233 54.34 -34.83 52.73
CA GLU A 233 54.19 -33.40 53.02
C GLU A 233 54.33 -32.50 51.78
N GLU A 234 55.21 -32.85 50.85
CA GLU A 234 55.36 -32.09 49.60
C GLU A 234 54.10 -32.19 48.72
N ALA A 235 53.49 -33.38 48.63
CA ALA A 235 52.25 -33.58 47.89
C ALA A 235 51.09 -32.83 48.54
N LYS A 236 50.97 -32.84 49.88
CA LYS A 236 49.95 -32.07 50.60
C LYS A 236 50.03 -30.58 50.27
N GLN A 237 51.23 -29.99 50.31
CA GLN A 237 51.44 -28.58 49.96
C GLN A 237 51.06 -28.28 48.50
N LYS A 238 51.41 -29.16 47.55
CA LYS A 238 51.02 -29.00 46.14
C LYS A 238 49.51 -29.01 45.95
N LEU A 239 48.79 -29.96 46.59
CA LEU A 239 47.33 -30.00 46.48
C LEU A 239 46.68 -28.72 47.05
N ILE A 240 47.20 -28.18 48.17
CA ILE A 240 46.73 -26.91 48.75
C ILE A 240 46.95 -25.76 47.76
N GLN A 241 48.13 -25.68 47.13
CA GLN A 241 48.42 -24.66 46.12
C GLN A 241 47.49 -24.77 44.91
N PHE A 242 47.27 -25.99 44.40
CA PHE A 242 46.32 -26.25 43.32
C PHE A 242 44.90 -25.79 43.67
N GLU A 243 44.43 -26.14 44.87
CA GLU A 243 43.12 -25.73 45.34
C GLU A 243 42.99 -24.22 45.51
N SER A 244 44.02 -23.58 46.06
CA SER A 244 44.06 -22.13 46.25
C SER A 244 44.04 -21.38 44.91
N PHE A 245 44.70 -21.93 43.89
CA PHE A 245 44.66 -21.39 42.54
C PHE A 245 43.27 -21.54 41.92
N VAL A 246 42.67 -22.75 41.97
CA VAL A 246 41.37 -23.01 41.33
C VAL A 246 40.23 -22.24 42.03
N LYS A 247 40.32 -22.01 43.35
CA LYS A 247 39.41 -21.15 44.10
C LYS A 247 39.79 -19.67 44.07
N GLY A 248 40.94 -19.33 43.49
CA GLY A 248 41.46 -17.96 43.48
C GLY A 248 40.53 -17.02 42.74
N GLU A 249 40.41 -15.78 43.23
CA GLU A 249 39.53 -14.76 42.64
C GLU A 249 39.84 -14.49 41.16
N LEU A 250 41.12 -14.56 40.77
CA LEU A 250 41.55 -14.36 39.38
C LEU A 250 41.02 -15.44 38.44
N GLU A 251 41.08 -16.71 38.84
CA GLU A 251 40.61 -17.84 38.05
C GLU A 251 39.08 -17.85 37.96
N LEU A 252 38.39 -17.57 39.08
CA LEU A 252 36.93 -17.43 39.09
C LEU A 252 36.46 -16.26 38.22
N ALA A 253 37.16 -15.12 38.27
CA ALA A 253 36.86 -13.97 37.43
C ALA A 253 37.07 -14.28 35.93
N ALA A 254 38.11 -15.03 35.56
CA ALA A 254 38.38 -15.46 34.19
C ALA A 254 37.34 -16.49 33.68
N LYS A 255 36.98 -17.48 34.51
CA LYS A 255 35.89 -18.44 34.19
C LYS A 255 34.55 -17.72 34.01
N LYS A 256 34.24 -16.74 34.86
CA LYS A 256 33.01 -15.96 34.76
C LYS A 256 32.97 -15.11 33.48
N SER A 257 34.05 -14.39 33.15
CA SER A 257 34.07 -13.53 31.94
C SER A 257 34.04 -14.35 30.65
N THR A 258 34.67 -15.52 30.61
CA THR A 258 34.60 -16.45 29.47
C THR A 258 33.19 -17.03 29.28
N TYR A 259 32.51 -17.39 30.38
CA TYR A 259 31.11 -17.83 30.32
C TYR A 259 30.17 -16.72 29.83
N GLU A 260 30.27 -15.52 30.39
CA GLU A 260 29.45 -14.37 30.00
C GLU A 260 29.68 -13.99 28.53
N LEU A 261 30.92 -14.09 28.04
CA LEU A 261 31.24 -13.92 26.62
C LEU A 261 30.57 -14.99 25.76
N ALA A 262 30.70 -16.27 26.12
CA ALA A 262 30.13 -17.38 25.36
C ALA A 262 28.59 -17.30 25.27
N VAL A 263 27.92 -16.85 26.34
CA VAL A 263 26.47 -16.58 26.31
C VAL A 263 26.14 -15.49 25.30
N CYS A 264 26.90 -14.39 25.28
CA CYS A 264 26.72 -13.33 24.28
C CYS A 264 27.00 -13.84 22.85
N GLU A 265 28.06 -14.60 22.63
CA GLU A 265 28.42 -15.16 21.32
C GLU A 265 27.36 -16.13 20.80
N SER A 266 26.82 -17.01 21.67
CA SER A 266 25.72 -17.91 21.28
C SER A 266 24.47 -17.15 20.83
N SER A 267 24.14 -16.07 21.55
CA SER A 267 23.01 -15.19 21.21
C SER A 267 23.23 -14.38 19.92
N LEU A 268 24.48 -14.12 19.56
CA LEU A 268 24.86 -13.47 18.28
C LEU A 268 24.94 -14.48 17.11
N SER A 269 25.15 -15.77 17.40
CA SER A 269 25.12 -16.82 16.36
C SER A 269 23.72 -17.31 15.99
N ASP A 270 22.73 -17.08 16.85
CA ASP A 270 21.32 -17.45 16.65
C ASP A 270 20.58 -16.45 15.74
N THR A 271 21.02 -16.38 14.47
CA THR A 271 20.51 -15.42 13.48
C THR A 271 19.12 -15.80 12.96
N PRO A 272 18.33 -14.84 12.43
CA PRO A 272 16.98 -15.13 11.96
C PRO A 272 16.98 -16.17 10.81
N ASP A 273 16.18 -17.23 11.01
CA ASP A 273 16.08 -18.35 10.08
C ASP A 273 15.39 -17.97 8.76
N GLU A 274 15.94 -18.43 7.64
CA GLU A 274 15.48 -18.09 6.28
C GLU A 274 14.15 -18.78 5.92
N GLU A 275 14.00 -20.05 6.29
CA GLU A 275 12.79 -20.83 5.98
C GLU A 275 11.59 -20.31 6.76
N LEU A 276 11.79 -19.92 8.01
CA LEU A 276 10.78 -19.27 8.83
C LEU A 276 10.39 -17.91 8.24
N ILE A 277 11.36 -17.05 7.89
CA ILE A 277 11.05 -15.73 7.32
C ILE A 277 10.33 -15.87 5.98
N SER A 278 10.78 -16.75 5.08
CA SER A 278 10.11 -16.98 3.79
C SER A 278 8.67 -17.47 3.96
N THR A 279 8.42 -18.36 4.93
CA THR A 279 7.06 -18.80 5.28
C THR A 279 6.19 -17.64 5.76
N ILE A 280 6.74 -16.73 6.58
CA ILE A 280 6.01 -15.55 7.09
C ILE A 280 5.69 -14.58 5.95
N VAL A 281 6.65 -14.31 5.07
CA VAL A 281 6.49 -13.44 3.90
C VAL A 281 5.33 -13.92 3.02
N VAL A 282 5.31 -15.22 2.70
CA VAL A 282 4.24 -15.84 1.90
C VAL A 282 2.90 -15.78 2.63
N ALA A 283 2.87 -16.12 3.92
CA ALA A 283 1.65 -16.15 4.70
C ALA A 283 1.05 -14.76 4.95
N ALA A 284 1.89 -13.73 5.08
CA ALA A 284 1.49 -12.33 5.23
C ALA A 284 1.15 -11.66 3.89
N ASN A 285 1.38 -12.35 2.77
CA ASN A 285 1.17 -11.83 1.42
C ASN A 285 1.86 -10.45 1.23
N LEU A 286 3.12 -10.37 1.67
CA LEU A 286 3.92 -9.16 1.45
C LEU A 286 4.11 -8.95 -0.05
N ASP A 287 4.15 -7.69 -0.47
CA ASP A 287 4.32 -7.35 -1.86
C ASP A 287 5.76 -7.60 -2.35
N ASP A 288 5.95 -7.46 -3.67
CA ASP A 288 7.24 -7.65 -4.35
C ASP A 288 8.30 -6.62 -3.92
N VAL A 289 7.91 -5.57 -3.20
CA VAL A 289 8.80 -4.51 -2.71
C VAL A 289 9.29 -4.84 -1.30
N LEU A 290 8.41 -5.26 -0.40
CA LEU A 290 8.70 -5.55 1.00
C LEU A 290 9.46 -6.87 1.17
N THR A 291 9.12 -7.87 0.37
CA THR A 291 9.77 -9.20 0.39
C THR A 291 11.30 -9.12 0.30
N PRO A 292 11.89 -8.47 -0.74
CA PRO A 292 13.34 -8.35 -0.83
C PRO A 292 13.93 -7.49 0.29
N LEU A 293 13.23 -6.47 0.78
CA LEU A 293 13.71 -5.64 1.89
C LEU A 293 13.84 -6.43 3.19
N VAL A 294 12.87 -7.28 3.52
CA VAL A 294 12.90 -8.17 4.69
C VAL A 294 14.06 -9.17 4.59
N MET A 295 14.27 -9.77 3.42
CA MET A 295 15.38 -10.70 3.19
C MET A 295 16.74 -10.02 3.21
N ASN A 296 16.84 -8.80 2.67
CA ASN A 296 18.05 -7.99 2.75
C ASN A 296 18.39 -7.62 4.19
N LEU A 297 17.39 -7.27 5.01
CA LEU A 297 17.60 -7.00 6.43
C LEU A 297 18.11 -8.25 7.15
N ARG A 298 17.52 -9.43 6.89
CA ARG A 298 18.01 -10.72 7.43
C ARG A 298 19.51 -10.92 7.10
N MET A 299 19.88 -10.80 5.83
CA MET A 299 21.27 -10.98 5.40
C MET A 299 22.21 -9.93 6.01
N ALA A 300 21.75 -8.68 6.15
CA ALA A 300 22.52 -7.62 6.78
C ALA A 300 22.79 -7.92 8.26
N ILE A 301 21.78 -8.42 9.00
CA ILE A 301 21.91 -8.87 10.39
C ILE A 301 22.93 -10.01 10.49
N GLU A 302 22.80 -11.04 9.65
CA GLU A 302 23.71 -12.20 9.67
C GLU A 302 25.16 -11.78 9.40
N ASN A 303 25.38 -10.92 8.40
CA ASN A 303 26.70 -10.42 8.06
C ASN A 303 27.30 -9.55 9.18
N ALA A 304 26.51 -8.63 9.74
CA ALA A 304 26.97 -7.76 10.82
C ALA A 304 27.30 -8.56 12.10
N ALA A 305 26.45 -9.52 12.47
CA ALA A 305 26.71 -10.41 13.60
C ALA A 305 28.01 -11.21 13.38
N GLY A 306 28.20 -11.78 12.18
CA GLY A 306 29.43 -12.49 11.81
C GLY A 306 30.69 -11.59 11.84
N LYS A 307 30.57 -10.32 11.42
CA LYS A 307 31.66 -9.34 11.51
C LYS A 307 31.97 -8.97 12.97
N LEU A 308 30.94 -8.75 13.79
CA LEU A 308 31.09 -8.42 15.22
C LEU A 308 31.79 -9.56 15.98
N LEU A 309 31.40 -10.81 15.72
CA LEU A 309 32.07 -11.99 16.31
C LEU A 309 33.57 -12.02 16.00
N LYS A 310 33.94 -11.66 14.75
CA LYS A 310 35.34 -11.63 14.27
C LYS A 310 36.08 -10.33 14.61
N ALA A 311 35.41 -9.32 15.15
CA ALA A 311 36.01 -8.02 15.41
C ALA A 311 37.14 -8.11 16.45
N GLU A 312 38.18 -7.30 16.23
CA GLU A 312 39.25 -7.10 17.19
C GLU A 312 38.79 -6.22 18.35
N VAL A 313 39.38 -6.45 19.52
CA VAL A 313 38.94 -5.94 20.81
C VAL A 313 39.13 -4.42 20.97
N ASP A 314 40.02 -3.79 20.20
CA ASP A 314 40.37 -2.37 20.31
C ASP A 314 39.87 -1.52 19.13
N LYS A 315 38.95 -2.05 18.31
CA LYS A 315 38.36 -1.34 17.18
C LYS A 315 36.92 -0.96 17.48
N GLU A 316 36.54 0.26 17.13
CA GLU A 316 35.13 0.66 17.10
C GLU A 316 34.38 -0.16 16.03
N PHE A 317 33.15 -0.55 16.36
CA PHE A 317 32.29 -1.32 15.47
C PHE A 317 30.95 -0.61 15.31
N GLU A 318 30.58 -0.36 14.06
CA GLU A 318 29.25 0.08 13.68
C GLU A 318 28.63 -0.95 12.75
N SER A 319 27.39 -1.35 13.05
CA SER A 319 26.67 -2.34 12.25
C SER A 319 26.25 -1.80 10.89
N GLY A 320 25.92 -0.50 10.81
CA GLY A 320 25.50 0.18 9.58
C GLY A 320 24.21 -0.38 8.97
N ILE A 321 23.40 -1.08 9.77
CA ILE A 321 22.16 -1.72 9.29
C ILE A 321 21.02 -0.70 9.32
N ASP A 322 20.24 -0.69 8.25
CA ASP A 322 18.98 0.04 8.18
C ASP A 322 17.80 -0.84 8.64
N PHE A 323 17.17 -0.46 9.75
CA PHE A 323 15.97 -1.11 10.29
C PHE A 323 14.66 -0.37 9.92
N SER A 324 14.69 0.55 8.95
CA SER A 324 13.54 1.36 8.50
C SER A 324 12.33 0.57 8.00
N ILE A 325 12.48 -0.73 7.73
CA ILE A 325 11.41 -1.65 7.35
C ILE A 325 10.48 -2.01 8.52
N ILE A 326 10.95 -1.94 9.78
CA ILE A 326 10.16 -2.37 10.94
C ILE A 326 8.83 -1.60 11.06
N PRO A 327 8.79 -0.26 10.95
CA PRO A 327 7.54 0.50 10.93
C PRO A 327 6.54 0.06 9.84
N GLN A 328 7.02 -0.40 8.69
CA GLN A 328 6.15 -0.90 7.62
C GLN A 328 5.53 -2.25 7.99
N LEU A 329 6.30 -3.14 8.61
CA LEU A 329 5.79 -4.40 9.16
C LEU A 329 4.78 -4.16 10.31
N GLU A 330 5.04 -3.17 11.17
CA GLU A 330 4.12 -2.75 12.22
C GLU A 330 2.78 -2.28 11.63
N LYS A 331 2.82 -1.51 10.53
CA LYS A 331 1.60 -1.11 9.80
C LYS A 331 0.82 -2.32 9.28
N ILE A 332 1.49 -3.33 8.72
CA ILE A 332 0.87 -4.56 8.23
C ILE A 332 0.23 -5.35 9.37
N SER A 333 0.90 -5.46 10.53
CA SER A 333 0.32 -6.10 11.72
C SER A 333 -0.97 -5.41 12.16
N ILE A 334 -1.01 -4.06 12.12
CA ILE A 334 -2.20 -3.27 12.43
C ILE A 334 -3.31 -3.54 11.40
N GLU A 335 -3.01 -3.56 10.11
CA GLU A 335 -3.98 -3.84 9.03
C GLU A 335 -4.57 -5.26 9.13
N LEU A 336 -3.73 -6.25 9.48
CA LEU A 336 -4.18 -7.61 9.78
C LEU A 336 -5.10 -7.65 11.00
N GLU A 337 -4.79 -6.89 12.07
CA GLU A 337 -5.64 -6.82 13.26
C GLU A 337 -7.01 -6.20 12.96
N ILE A 338 -7.04 -5.13 12.16
CA ILE A 338 -8.29 -4.50 11.72
C ILE A 338 -9.13 -5.51 10.92
N SER A 339 -8.50 -6.23 9.99
CA SER A 339 -9.16 -7.23 9.15
C SER A 339 -9.71 -8.41 9.97
N VAL A 340 -8.94 -8.91 10.94
CA VAL A 340 -9.38 -9.97 11.87
C VAL A 340 -10.60 -9.51 12.67
N LYS A 341 -10.58 -8.30 13.25
CA LYS A 341 -11.72 -7.77 14.02
C LYS A 341 -12.98 -7.65 13.17
N GLN A 342 -12.86 -7.16 11.94
CA GLN A 342 -13.99 -7.05 11.02
C GLN A 342 -14.59 -8.43 10.69
N LEU A 343 -13.75 -9.43 10.38
CA LEU A 343 -14.22 -10.78 10.08
C LEU A 343 -14.87 -11.46 11.30
N GLU A 344 -14.31 -11.28 12.49
CA GLU A 344 -14.90 -11.82 13.74
C GLU A 344 -16.26 -11.18 14.05
N GLU A 345 -16.42 -9.87 13.81
CA GLU A 345 -17.71 -9.18 13.97
C GLU A 345 -18.76 -9.66 12.97
N ASP A 346 -18.38 -9.84 11.70
CA ASP A 346 -19.28 -10.34 10.68
C ASP A 346 -19.73 -11.77 10.94
N ALA A 347 -18.81 -12.63 11.40
CA ALA A 347 -19.08 -14.02 11.74
C ALA A 347 -20.09 -14.14 12.89
N LYS A 348 -20.06 -13.22 13.87
CA LYS A 348 -20.98 -13.22 15.02
C LYS A 348 -22.40 -12.81 14.69
N LYS A 349 -22.60 -11.94 13.69
CA LYS A 349 -23.90 -11.28 13.43
C LYS A 349 -24.73 -11.90 12.30
N ASP A 350 -24.26 -13.00 11.68
CA ASP A 350 -24.77 -13.47 10.38
C ASP A 350 -24.98 -12.30 9.40
N ASN A 351 -23.93 -11.49 9.25
CA ASN A 351 -24.02 -10.17 8.64
C ASN A 351 -24.19 -10.23 7.10
N ARG A 352 -24.31 -11.43 6.50
CA ARG A 352 -24.39 -11.62 5.05
C ARG A 352 -25.45 -10.76 4.37
N PRO A 353 -26.69 -10.61 4.89
CA PRO A 353 -27.69 -9.74 4.26
C PRO A 353 -27.30 -8.26 4.26
N SER A 354 -26.59 -7.78 5.28
CA SER A 354 -26.14 -6.37 5.34
C SER A 354 -24.96 -6.13 4.40
N LEU A 355 -24.03 -7.09 4.30
CA LEU A 355 -22.90 -7.06 3.36
C LEU A 355 -23.37 -7.06 1.91
N VAL A 356 -24.44 -7.82 1.58
CA VAL A 356 -25.07 -7.78 0.25
C VAL A 356 -25.63 -6.38 -0.06
N LYS A 357 -26.33 -5.74 0.89
CA LYS A 357 -26.84 -4.37 0.72
C LYS A 357 -25.70 -3.37 0.56
N GLN A 358 -24.61 -3.52 1.32
CA GLN A 358 -23.44 -2.66 1.23
C GLN A 358 -22.72 -2.82 -0.11
N LYS A 359 -22.55 -4.05 -0.60
CA LYS A 359 -22.02 -4.33 -1.94
C LYS A 359 -22.91 -3.71 -3.02
N GLN A 360 -24.23 -3.86 -2.94
CA GLN A 360 -25.17 -3.24 -3.89
C GLN A 360 -25.05 -1.72 -3.91
N ALA A 361 -24.93 -1.08 -2.74
CA ALA A 361 -24.73 0.36 -2.64
C ALA A 361 -23.38 0.80 -3.26
N ARG A 362 -22.28 0.10 -2.97
CA ARG A 362 -20.95 0.39 -3.55
C ARG A 362 -20.91 0.13 -5.07
N HIS A 363 -21.62 -0.88 -5.53
CA HIS A 363 -21.75 -1.18 -6.95
C HIS A 363 -22.57 -0.11 -7.69
N ALA A 364 -23.57 0.49 -7.05
CA ALA A 364 -24.36 1.58 -7.65
C ALA A 364 -23.52 2.82 -7.97
N THR A 365 -22.44 3.05 -7.22
CA THR A 365 -21.48 4.15 -7.42
C THR A 365 -20.31 3.80 -8.34
N SER A 366 -20.14 2.54 -8.77
CA SER A 366 -18.97 2.15 -9.55
C SER A 366 -19.07 2.60 -11.01
N ARG A 367 -17.99 3.20 -11.51
CA ARG A 367 -17.94 3.77 -12.87
C ARG A 367 -17.82 2.71 -13.98
N ASN A 368 -17.54 1.46 -13.61
CA ASN A 368 -17.41 0.31 -14.51
C ASN A 368 -17.88 -0.95 -13.78
N SER A 369 -19.12 -1.34 -14.01
CA SER A 369 -19.55 -2.73 -13.88
C SER A 369 -20.26 -3.06 -15.19
N GLY A 370 -19.74 -4.03 -15.93
CA GLY A 370 -20.18 -4.44 -17.28
C GLY A 370 -21.63 -4.93 -17.34
N THR A 371 -22.57 -4.04 -17.07
CA THR A 371 -24.02 -4.15 -17.24
C THR A 371 -24.46 -2.98 -18.13
N PRO A 372 -25.61 -3.07 -18.83
CA PRO A 372 -25.99 -2.16 -19.93
C PRO A 372 -26.37 -0.74 -19.49
N VAL A 373 -25.76 -0.21 -18.42
CA VAL A 373 -25.90 1.17 -17.93
C VAL A 373 -24.73 2.05 -18.43
N ALA A 374 -23.82 1.50 -19.25
CA ALA A 374 -22.71 2.25 -19.84
C ALA A 374 -23.11 3.28 -20.94
N ILE A 375 -24.41 3.50 -21.18
CA ILE A 375 -24.90 4.48 -22.18
C ILE A 375 -25.69 5.58 -21.48
N ILE A 376 -25.05 6.30 -20.56
CA ILE A 376 -25.48 7.66 -20.23
C ILE A 376 -24.29 8.57 -20.50
N ARG A 377 -24.06 8.90 -21.78
CA ARG A 377 -23.20 10.02 -22.16
C ARG A 377 -23.72 11.26 -21.42
N SER A 378 -22.83 11.99 -20.74
CA SER A 378 -23.22 13.20 -20.01
C SER A 378 -23.91 14.20 -20.97
N PRO A 379 -24.90 14.97 -20.52
CA PRO A 379 -25.51 16.03 -21.32
C PRO A 379 -24.47 17.00 -21.88
N THR A 380 -23.39 17.25 -21.12
CA THR A 380 -22.26 18.08 -21.51
C THR A 380 -21.51 17.57 -22.76
N GLN A 381 -21.42 16.25 -22.95
CA GLN A 381 -20.82 15.66 -24.15
C GLN A 381 -21.72 15.79 -25.39
N ARG A 382 -23.06 15.72 -25.24
CA ARG A 382 -23.98 15.96 -26.38
C ARG A 382 -24.10 17.44 -26.74
N ILE A 383 -24.02 18.33 -25.76
CA ILE A 383 -24.08 19.79 -25.98
C ILE A 383 -22.78 20.29 -26.62
N GLY A 384 -21.63 19.65 -26.40
CA GLY A 384 -20.37 19.97 -27.08
C GLY A 384 -20.38 19.65 -28.58
N ASP A 385 -21.10 18.61 -29.00
CA ASP A 385 -21.18 18.17 -30.40
C ASP A 385 -22.25 18.93 -31.22
N ALA A 386 -23.29 19.47 -30.57
CA ALA A 386 -24.35 20.23 -31.21
C ALA A 386 -23.90 21.53 -31.94
N PRO A 387 -23.02 22.39 -31.38
CA PRO A 387 -22.55 23.58 -32.07
C PRO A 387 -21.54 23.28 -33.19
N ALA A 388 -20.95 22.07 -33.22
CA ALA A 388 -20.09 21.64 -34.31
C ALA A 388 -20.90 21.21 -35.55
N ALA A 389 -22.09 20.64 -35.35
CA ALA A 389 -22.99 20.22 -36.43
C ALA A 389 -23.77 21.38 -37.08
N LEU A 390 -23.85 22.55 -36.42
CA LEU A 390 -24.61 23.72 -36.90
C LEU A 390 -23.73 24.86 -37.44
N ARG A 391 -22.42 24.67 -37.55
CA ARG A 391 -21.51 25.71 -38.06
C ARG A 391 -21.46 25.65 -39.59
N PRO A 392 -21.94 26.66 -40.34
CA PRO A 392 -21.71 26.71 -41.78
C PRO A 392 -20.20 26.86 -42.07
N PRO A 393 -19.69 26.31 -43.19
CA PRO A 393 -18.30 26.48 -43.57
C PRO A 393 -17.99 27.98 -43.72
N GLN A 394 -16.93 28.43 -43.07
CA GLN A 394 -16.47 29.81 -43.17
C GLN A 394 -16.12 30.13 -44.63
N THR A 395 -16.86 31.06 -45.24
CA THR A 395 -16.32 31.93 -46.27
C THR A 395 -16.28 33.35 -45.72
N GLU A 396 -15.08 33.93 -45.80
CA GLU A 396 -14.74 35.26 -45.32
C GLU A 396 -15.60 36.30 -46.02
N HIS A 397 -16.26 37.20 -45.28
CA HIS A 397 -16.31 38.63 -45.63
C HIS A 397 -16.67 39.44 -44.38
N LYS A 398 -15.70 40.24 -43.92
CA LYS A 398 -15.85 41.31 -42.93
C LYS A 398 -16.78 42.39 -43.49
N ALA A 399 -17.83 42.72 -42.74
CA ALA A 399 -18.41 44.06 -42.54
C ALA A 399 -19.95 44.01 -42.45
N ALA A 400 -20.48 43.81 -41.24
CA ALA A 400 -21.81 44.31 -40.82
C ALA A 400 -22.06 44.02 -39.32
N GLN A 401 -21.05 44.21 -38.45
CA GLN A 401 -21.27 44.31 -37.02
C GLN A 401 -21.53 45.79 -36.69
N SER A 402 -22.80 46.22 -36.57
CA SER A 402 -23.14 47.36 -35.70
C SER A 402 -24.63 47.69 -35.53
N TRP A 403 -25.58 47.16 -36.29
CA TRP A 403 -26.96 47.71 -36.25
C TRP A 403 -28.10 46.75 -35.85
N LEU A 404 -27.82 45.50 -35.50
CA LEU A 404 -28.87 44.53 -35.13
C LEU A 404 -29.34 44.53 -33.65
N PRO A 405 -28.60 45.01 -32.62
CA PRO A 405 -29.10 44.91 -31.25
C PRO A 405 -30.23 45.89 -30.88
N GLN A 406 -30.41 47.00 -31.62
CA GLN A 406 -31.34 48.06 -31.21
C GLN A 406 -32.71 48.04 -31.88
N MET A 407 -32.91 47.27 -32.96
CA MET A 407 -34.19 47.26 -33.69
C MET A 407 -35.14 46.14 -33.25
N ALA A 408 -34.62 45.01 -32.75
CA ALA A 408 -35.44 43.89 -32.27
C ALA A 408 -36.14 44.17 -30.93
N LEU A 409 -35.57 45.06 -30.10
CA LEU A 409 -36.09 45.39 -28.76
C LEU A 409 -37.28 46.36 -28.75
N ARG A 410 -37.69 46.91 -29.90
CA ARG A 410 -38.85 47.84 -29.99
C ARG A 410 -40.05 47.32 -30.78
N LEU A 411 -39.94 46.19 -31.49
CA LEU A 411 -41.02 45.68 -32.36
C LEU A 411 -41.83 44.53 -31.77
N PHE A 412 -41.33 43.83 -30.74
CA PHE A 412 -42.09 42.81 -30.02
C PHE A 412 -42.18 43.22 -28.55
N GLY A 413 -43.30 43.83 -28.18
CA GLY A 413 -43.61 44.23 -26.80
C GLY A 413 -43.73 43.03 -25.85
N ILE A 414 -42.60 42.40 -25.53
CA ILE A 414 -42.47 41.34 -24.54
C ILE A 414 -41.82 41.98 -23.31
N LYS A 415 -42.61 42.14 -22.24
CA LYS A 415 -42.08 42.45 -20.91
C LYS A 415 -41.40 41.18 -20.36
N PHE A 416 -40.14 41.31 -19.96
CA PHE A 416 -39.64 40.63 -18.77
C PHE A 416 -39.85 41.55 -17.57
#